data_AF-A0A5C3PR90-F1
#
_entry.id   AF-A0A5C3PR90-F1
#
_cell.length_a   1.000
_cell.length_b   1.000
_cell.length_c   1.000
_cell.angle_alpha   90.00
_cell.angle_beta   90.00
_cell.angle_gamma   90.00
#
_symmetry.space_group_name_H-M   'P 1'
#
loop_
_entity.id
_entity.type
_entity.pdbx_description
1 polymer ?
#
loop_
_entity_poly.entity_id
_entity_poly.type
_entity_poly.pdbx_seq_one_letter_code
_entity_poly.pdbx_strand_id
1 'polypeptide(L)'
;MSDFPPQVYALSAAARELRLTLLDNQAKVSWVDACSHTHLLEEWKALREEYRMMLDESESAATRLATAMNAYVALQEYMDDPTLLDDFIEELEGLDETLSNMNFCQDDDFRSLRSRFEKLSNDINLLLRAHTAPVEDQTNASREAFTRSPQVPAMNAIATQYLSRFVWGRSDHVAHANSTRTGPIRAETTNASGKPPGGAGIQAMPAVLQLIDKNLETQSRLSRVALVDIKDKLAHEIRTYLTALRNSRSNASPETQLALRNATRRVTSSTGSWRERANALTEGYAKVPK
;
A
#
# COMPACT_ATOMS: atom_id res chain seq x y z
N MET A 1 24.46 -8.30 7.54
CA MET A 1 23.36 -8.83 6.71
C MET A 1 22.51 -7.65 6.25
N SER A 2 22.02 -7.66 5.02
CA SER A 2 21.23 -6.54 4.46
C SER A 2 19.79 -6.66 4.95
N ASP A 3 19.27 -5.65 5.65
CA ASP A 3 17.88 -5.63 6.13
C ASP A 3 16.84 -5.38 5.02
N PHE A 4 17.28 -5.36 3.76
CA PHE A 4 16.44 -5.00 2.61
C PHE A 4 15.30 -5.98 2.31
N PRO A 5 15.53 -7.30 2.14
CA PRO A 5 14.41 -8.22 1.86
C PRO A 5 13.31 -8.17 2.95
N PRO A 6 13.64 -8.19 4.26
CA PRO A 6 12.65 -7.98 5.31
C PRO A 6 11.83 -6.69 5.19
N GLN A 7 12.45 -5.58 4.77
CA GLN A 7 11.75 -4.31 4.56
C GLN A 7 10.76 -4.38 3.39
N VAL A 8 11.13 -5.04 2.28
CA VAL A 8 10.23 -5.23 1.13
C VAL A 8 9.04 -6.10 1.51
N TYR A 9 9.27 -7.19 2.26
CA TYR A 9 8.18 -8.03 2.74
C TYR A 9 7.27 -7.29 3.73
N ALA A 10 7.83 -6.48 4.64
CA ALA A 10 7.06 -5.65 5.55
C ALA A 10 6.21 -4.61 4.82
N LEU A 11 6.75 -4.00 3.75
CA LEU A 11 6.02 -3.06 2.90
C LEU A 11 4.82 -3.73 2.25
N SER A 12 5.02 -4.91 1.65
CA SER A 12 3.95 -5.68 1.03
C SER A 12 2.90 -6.15 2.04
N ALA A 13 3.32 -6.59 3.22
CA ALA A 13 2.42 -6.99 4.29
C ALA A 13 1.53 -5.83 4.75
N ALA A 14 2.11 -4.63 4.96
CA ALA A 14 1.38 -3.43 5.33
C ALA A 14 0.39 -2.99 4.23
N ALA A 15 0.79 -3.08 2.96
CA ALA A 15 -0.08 -2.78 1.84
C ALA A 15 -1.30 -3.70 1.78
N ARG A 16 -1.08 -5.01 1.94
CA ARG A 16 -2.14 -6.01 1.99
C ARG A 16 -3.08 -5.80 3.18
N GLU A 17 -2.52 -5.56 4.36
CA GLU A 17 -3.30 -5.32 5.58
C GLU A 17 -4.20 -4.09 5.44
N LEU A 18 -3.67 -2.99 4.89
CA LEU A 18 -4.45 -1.79 4.66
C LEU A 18 -5.57 -2.03 3.65
N ARG A 19 -5.28 -2.72 2.53
CA ARG A 19 -6.30 -3.04 1.53
C ARG A 19 -7.44 -3.86 2.12
N LEU A 20 -7.14 -4.89 2.93
CA LEU A 20 -8.15 -5.68 3.62
C LEU A 20 -8.95 -4.83 4.60
N THR A 21 -8.28 -4.00 5.39
CA THR A 21 -8.93 -3.08 6.33
C THR A 21 -9.90 -2.14 5.62
N LEU A 22 -9.55 -1.63 4.44
CA LEU A 22 -10.42 -0.76 3.64
C LEU A 22 -11.64 -1.49 3.05
N LEU A 23 -11.51 -2.78 2.74
CA LEU A 23 -12.62 -3.59 2.22
C LEU A 23 -13.57 -4.02 3.35
N ASP A 24 -13.02 -4.57 4.43
CA ASP A 24 -13.77 -5.14 5.55
C ASP A 24 -14.63 -4.10 6.29
N ASN A 25 -14.23 -2.83 6.24
CA ASN A 25 -14.94 -1.74 6.89
C ASN A 25 -15.90 -0.97 5.96
N GLN A 26 -15.97 -1.31 4.66
CA GLN A 26 -16.90 -0.65 3.74
C GLN A 26 -18.37 -0.82 4.18
N ALA A 27 -18.76 -2.01 4.64
CA ALA A 27 -20.13 -2.26 5.09
C ALA A 27 -20.51 -1.39 6.30
N LYS A 28 -19.55 -1.12 7.19
CA LYS A 28 -19.76 -0.24 8.35
C LYS A 28 -19.94 1.22 7.91
N VAL A 29 -19.07 1.70 7.01
CA VAL A 29 -19.22 3.05 6.44
C VAL A 29 -20.56 3.19 5.71
N SER A 30 -20.95 2.19 4.91
CA SER A 30 -22.24 2.17 4.22
C SER A 30 -23.43 2.25 5.18
N TRP A 31 -23.32 1.63 6.36
CA TRP A 31 -24.37 1.69 7.37
C TRP A 31 -24.47 3.09 7.98
N VAL A 32 -23.34 3.69 8.37
CA VAL A 32 -23.31 5.07 8.92
C VAL A 32 -23.89 6.05 7.91
N ASP A 33 -23.52 5.87 6.64
CA ASP A 33 -23.96 6.68 5.52
C ASP A 33 -25.48 6.60 5.31
N ALA A 34 -26.03 5.38 5.30
CA ALA A 34 -27.46 5.15 5.17
C ALA A 34 -28.27 5.71 6.35
N CYS A 35 -27.76 5.60 7.58
CA CYS A 35 -28.42 6.13 8.76
C CYS A 35 -28.39 7.66 8.84
N SER A 36 -27.36 8.28 8.26
CA SER A 36 -27.13 9.72 8.37
C SER A 36 -27.51 10.51 7.12
N HIS A 37 -27.87 9.82 6.03
CA HIS A 37 -28.17 10.42 4.72
C HIS A 37 -27.03 11.30 4.19
N THR A 38 -25.81 10.77 4.25
CA THR A 38 -24.56 11.47 3.86
C THR A 38 -23.99 10.93 2.54
N HIS A 39 -22.74 11.30 2.22
CA HIS A 39 -21.96 10.81 1.06
C HIS A 39 -20.67 10.07 1.47
N LEU A 40 -20.60 9.57 2.71
CA LEU A 40 -19.39 8.97 3.28
C LEU A 40 -18.96 7.70 2.55
N LEU A 41 -19.90 6.93 2.02
CA LEU A 41 -19.59 5.72 1.26
C LEU A 41 -18.93 6.05 -0.08
N GLU A 42 -19.35 7.13 -0.74
CA GLU A 42 -18.75 7.59 -2.00
C GLU A 42 -17.32 8.09 -1.76
N GLU A 43 -17.12 8.88 -0.71
CA GLU A 43 -15.79 9.34 -0.30
C GLU A 43 -14.87 8.17 0.06
N TRP A 44 -15.35 7.19 0.83
CA TRP A 44 -14.57 5.98 1.17
C TRP A 44 -14.14 5.19 -0.08
N LYS A 45 -15.05 5.02 -1.05
CA LYS A 45 -14.73 4.34 -2.32
C LYS A 45 -13.68 5.11 -3.11
N ALA A 46 -13.78 6.44 -3.17
CA ALA A 46 -12.81 7.29 -3.84
C ALA A 46 -11.42 7.19 -3.20
N LEU A 47 -11.32 7.24 -1.87
CA LEU A 47 -10.05 7.10 -1.15
C LEU A 47 -9.43 5.72 -1.35
N ARG A 48 -10.24 4.66 -1.36
CA ARG A 48 -9.73 3.31 -1.64
C ARG A 48 -9.21 3.19 -3.06
N GLU A 49 -9.89 3.79 -4.03
CA GLU A 49 -9.46 3.76 -5.43
C GLU A 49 -8.16 4.54 -5.64
N GLU A 50 -8.03 5.70 -5.01
CA GLU A 50 -6.77 6.45 -4.97
C GLU A 50 -5.64 5.64 -4.36
N TYR A 51 -5.87 5.00 -3.21
CA TYR A 51 -4.89 4.10 -2.61
C TYR A 51 -4.51 2.93 -3.54
N ARG A 52 -5.48 2.36 -4.26
CA ARG A 52 -5.23 1.30 -5.25
C ARG A 52 -4.33 1.78 -6.38
N MET A 53 -4.56 2.99 -6.90
CA MET A 53 -3.71 3.59 -7.94
C MET A 53 -2.29 3.84 -7.44
N MET A 54 -2.14 4.35 -6.21
CA MET A 54 -0.82 4.52 -5.59
C MET A 54 -0.06 3.19 -5.46
N LEU A 55 -0.76 2.11 -5.11
CA LEU A 55 -0.17 0.77 -5.05
C LEU A 55 0.26 0.28 -6.43
N ASP A 56 -0.59 0.39 -7.46
CA ASP A 56 -0.22 -0.01 -8.82
C ASP A 56 1.02 0.75 -9.32
N GLU A 57 1.11 2.05 -9.03
CA GLU A 57 2.29 2.87 -9.37
C GLU A 57 3.54 2.40 -8.62
N SER A 58 3.41 2.10 -7.33
CA SER A 58 4.52 1.60 -6.51
C SER A 58 5.02 0.22 -6.97
N GLU A 59 4.12 -0.68 -7.38
CA GLU A 59 4.46 -2.00 -7.94
C GLU A 59 5.20 -1.85 -9.29
N SER A 60 4.73 -0.94 -10.13
CA SER A 60 5.37 -0.58 -11.40
C SER A 60 6.77 0.00 -11.18
N ALA A 61 6.90 0.91 -10.19
CA ALA A 61 8.17 1.47 -9.77
C ALA A 61 9.17 0.41 -9.28
N ALA A 62 8.73 -0.49 -8.40
CA ALA A 62 9.56 -1.59 -7.90
C ALA A 62 10.02 -2.52 -9.03
N THR A 63 9.15 -2.81 -10.00
CA THR A 63 9.48 -3.62 -11.18
C THR A 63 10.53 -2.92 -12.04
N ARG A 64 10.37 -1.62 -12.33
CA ARG A 64 11.37 -0.84 -13.09
C ARG A 64 12.72 -0.80 -12.38
N LEU A 65 12.73 -0.58 -11.07
CA LEU A 65 13.96 -0.57 -10.27
C LEU A 65 14.66 -1.94 -10.30
N ALA A 66 13.90 -3.04 -10.16
CA ALA A 66 14.45 -4.38 -10.27
C ALA A 66 15.02 -4.67 -11.66
N THR A 67 14.35 -4.23 -12.72
CA THR A 67 14.89 -4.32 -14.09
C THR A 67 16.20 -3.55 -14.24
N ALA A 68 16.28 -2.33 -13.69
CA ALA A 68 17.51 -1.55 -13.71
C ALA A 68 18.66 -2.23 -12.93
N MET A 69 18.38 -2.84 -11.79
CA MET A 69 19.37 -3.65 -11.05
C MET A 69 19.84 -4.86 -11.85
N ASN A 70 18.93 -5.56 -12.53
CA ASN A 70 19.29 -6.71 -13.34
C ASN A 70 20.09 -6.31 -14.58
N ALA A 71 19.75 -5.19 -15.22
CA ALA A 71 20.54 -4.61 -16.30
C ALA A 71 21.96 -4.26 -15.81
N TYR A 72 22.06 -3.59 -14.66
CA TYR A 72 23.35 -3.30 -14.03
C TYR A 72 24.19 -4.55 -13.78
N VAL A 73 23.57 -5.62 -13.25
CA VAL A 73 24.24 -6.90 -12.98
C VAL A 73 24.68 -7.58 -14.28
N ALA A 74 23.84 -7.56 -15.33
CA ALA A 74 24.16 -8.16 -16.62
C ALA A 74 25.32 -7.44 -17.32
N LEU A 75 25.37 -6.10 -17.23
CA LEU A 75 26.45 -5.30 -17.80
C LEU A 75 27.83 -5.72 -17.27
N GLN A 76 27.91 -6.27 -16.05
CA GLN A 76 29.18 -6.71 -15.46
C GLN A 76 29.83 -7.88 -16.21
N GLU A 77 29.07 -8.65 -17.00
CA GLU A 77 29.62 -9.75 -17.80
C GLU A 77 30.56 -9.24 -18.90
N TYR A 78 30.45 -7.97 -19.29
CA TYR A 78 31.28 -7.34 -20.32
C TYR A 78 32.52 -6.63 -19.77
N MET A 79 32.73 -6.62 -18.44
CA MET A 79 33.81 -5.85 -17.81
C MET A 79 35.22 -6.30 -18.19
N ASP A 80 35.38 -7.54 -18.62
CA ASP A 80 36.69 -8.12 -18.97
C ASP A 80 37.03 -7.95 -20.46
N ASP A 81 36.09 -7.46 -21.29
CA ASP A 81 36.31 -7.26 -22.72
C ASP A 81 36.69 -5.79 -23.03
N PRO A 82 37.98 -5.50 -23.32
CA PRO A 82 38.41 -4.14 -23.62
C PRO A 82 37.85 -3.60 -24.94
N THR A 83 37.37 -4.47 -25.84
CA THR A 83 36.79 -4.05 -27.13
C THR A 83 35.40 -3.47 -26.98
N LEU A 84 34.70 -3.80 -25.88
CA LEU A 84 33.34 -3.36 -25.57
C LEU A 84 33.32 -2.20 -24.56
N LEU A 85 34.48 -1.61 -24.23
CA LEU A 85 34.57 -0.59 -23.18
C LEU A 85 33.71 0.65 -23.47
N ASP A 86 33.65 1.08 -24.73
CA ASP A 86 32.89 2.27 -25.12
C ASP A 86 31.39 2.01 -25.05
N ASP A 87 30.94 0.87 -25.60
CA ASP A 87 29.54 0.41 -25.51
C ASP A 87 29.12 0.23 -24.05
N PHE A 88 30.00 -0.32 -23.20
CA PHE A 88 29.76 -0.49 -21.78
C PHE A 88 29.59 0.84 -21.03
N ILE A 89 30.39 1.86 -21.39
CA ILE A 89 30.24 3.20 -20.83
C ILE A 89 28.89 3.80 -21.26
N GLU A 90 28.52 3.69 -22.53
CA GLU A 90 27.24 4.19 -23.06
C GLU A 90 26.04 3.54 -22.37
N GLU A 91 26.05 2.22 -22.19
CA GLU A 91 24.97 1.49 -21.50
C GLU A 91 24.85 1.89 -20.02
N LEU A 92 25.99 2.09 -19.31
CA LEU A 92 25.98 2.58 -17.93
C LEU A 92 25.45 4.02 -17.83
N GLU A 93 25.74 4.88 -18.82
CA GLU A 93 25.21 6.24 -18.91
C GLU A 93 23.69 6.23 -19.13
N GLY A 94 23.21 5.41 -20.07
CA GLY A 94 21.77 5.22 -20.30
C GLY A 94 21.05 4.69 -19.06
N LEU A 95 21.71 3.82 -18.29
CA LEU A 95 21.15 3.33 -17.02
C LEU A 95 21.10 4.41 -15.93
N ASP A 96 22.14 5.25 -15.78
CA ASP A 96 22.12 6.38 -14.84
C ASP A 96 21.04 7.41 -15.21
N GLU A 97 20.88 7.69 -16.50
CA GLU A 97 19.80 8.55 -17.00
C GLU A 97 18.42 7.95 -16.67
N THR A 98 18.24 6.66 -16.95
CA THR A 98 16.99 5.94 -16.66
C THR A 98 16.67 6.03 -15.16
N LEU A 99 17.64 5.79 -14.27
CA LEU A 99 17.45 5.90 -12.81
C LEU A 99 17.15 7.34 -12.36
N SER A 100 17.77 8.33 -12.99
CA SER A 100 17.54 9.75 -12.67
C SER A 100 16.12 10.18 -13.04
N ASN A 101 15.55 9.59 -14.09
CA ASN A 101 14.17 9.83 -14.53
C ASN A 101 13.12 9.04 -13.73
N MET A 102 13.53 8.09 -12.89
CA MET A 102 12.60 7.38 -12.00
C MET A 102 12.27 8.21 -10.76
N ASN A 103 11.00 8.63 -10.64
CA ASN A 103 10.45 9.19 -9.41
C ASN A 103 9.72 8.10 -8.61
N PHE A 104 10.14 7.89 -7.36
CA PHE A 104 9.55 6.93 -6.42
C PHE A 104 9.00 7.61 -5.15
N CYS A 105 9.13 8.93 -5.04
CA CYS A 105 8.67 9.66 -3.88
C CYS A 105 7.16 9.83 -3.95
N GLN A 106 6.44 9.10 -3.10
CA GLN A 106 4.98 9.18 -2.94
C GLN A 106 4.58 9.88 -1.62
N ASP A 107 5.51 10.61 -0.98
CA ASP A 107 5.29 11.16 0.35
C ASP A 107 4.15 12.19 0.40
N ASP A 108 4.01 12.98 -0.66
CA ASP A 108 2.92 13.95 -0.78
C ASP A 108 1.57 13.24 -1.02
N ASP A 109 1.56 12.15 -1.79
CA ASP A 109 0.35 11.33 -2.02
C ASP A 109 -0.10 10.65 -0.72
N PHE A 110 0.82 10.02 0.01
CA PHE A 110 0.52 9.43 1.32
C PHE A 110 0.03 10.48 2.32
N ARG A 111 0.64 11.68 2.35
CA ARG A 111 0.22 12.78 3.23
C ARG A 111 -1.18 13.28 2.87
N SER A 112 -1.46 13.45 1.58
CA SER A 112 -2.78 13.85 1.06
C SER A 112 -3.86 12.82 1.44
N LEU A 113 -3.61 11.54 1.15
CA LEU A 113 -4.52 10.44 1.44
C LEU A 113 -4.79 10.33 2.95
N ARG A 114 -3.75 10.45 3.79
CA ARG A 114 -3.85 10.45 5.26
C ARG A 114 -4.75 11.57 5.76
N SER A 115 -4.53 12.81 5.31
CA SER A 115 -5.35 13.97 5.70
C SER A 115 -6.83 13.78 5.32
N ARG A 116 -7.09 13.15 4.18
CA ARG A 116 -8.47 12.87 3.75
C ARG A 116 -9.13 11.76 4.55
N PHE A 117 -8.40 10.70 4.92
CA PHE A 117 -8.91 9.70 5.86
C PHE A 117 -9.16 10.28 7.25
N GLU A 118 -8.31 11.19 7.72
CA GLU A 118 -8.50 11.90 8.98
C GLU A 118 -9.77 12.75 8.95
N LYS A 119 -10.01 13.50 7.87
CA LYS A 119 -11.24 14.25 7.67
C LYS A 119 -12.47 13.33 7.71
N LEU A 120 -12.45 12.26 6.90
CA LEU A 120 -13.53 11.27 6.86
C LEU A 120 -13.79 10.64 8.25
N SER A 121 -12.71 10.42 9.01
CA SER A 121 -12.79 9.93 10.38
C SER A 121 -13.50 10.89 11.32
N ASN A 122 -13.16 12.18 11.25
CA ASN A 122 -13.81 13.20 12.05
C ASN A 122 -15.31 13.31 11.72
N ASP A 123 -15.67 13.22 10.43
CA ASP A 123 -17.05 13.26 9.97
C ASP A 123 -17.85 12.04 10.47
N ILE A 124 -17.31 10.83 10.35
CA ILE A 124 -17.93 9.61 10.91
C ILE A 124 -18.10 9.74 12.43
N ASN A 125 -17.07 10.18 13.15
CA ASN A 125 -17.12 10.31 14.61
C ASN A 125 -18.16 11.33 15.07
N LEU A 126 -18.31 12.45 14.35
CA LEU A 126 -19.32 13.46 14.63
C LEU A 126 -20.73 12.86 14.53
N LEU A 127 -21.00 12.12 13.45
CA LEU A 127 -22.30 11.47 13.23
C LEU A 127 -22.60 10.39 14.27
N LEU A 128 -21.60 9.58 14.60
CA LEU A 128 -21.76 8.55 15.64
C LEU A 128 -22.08 9.18 17.00
N ARG A 129 -21.44 10.29 17.37
CA ARG A 129 -21.74 11.02 18.60
C ARG A 129 -23.16 11.60 18.58
N ALA A 130 -23.60 12.14 17.45
CA ALA A 130 -24.95 12.66 17.29
C ALA A 130 -26.03 11.56 17.49
N HIS A 131 -25.75 10.33 17.02
CA HIS A 131 -26.65 9.17 17.20
C HIS A 131 -26.56 8.52 18.59
N THR A 132 -25.46 8.70 19.31
CA THR A 132 -25.23 8.08 20.64
C THR A 132 -25.53 9.06 21.79
N ALA A 133 -26.03 10.25 21.51
CA ALA A 133 -26.38 11.23 22.54
C ALA A 133 -27.33 10.60 23.58
N PRO A 134 -27.02 10.74 24.89
CA PRO A 134 -27.69 9.97 25.92
C PRO A 134 -29.17 10.35 25.98
N VAL A 135 -30.03 9.33 25.88
CA VAL A 135 -31.46 9.43 26.27
C VAL A 135 -31.55 9.49 27.80
N GLU A 136 -30.74 10.34 28.44
CA GLU A 136 -30.72 10.49 29.92
C GLU A 136 -31.63 11.62 30.40
N ASP A 137 -32.17 12.47 29.52
CA ASP A 137 -33.06 13.57 29.92
C ASP A 137 -34.57 13.29 29.72
N GLN A 138 -34.95 12.20 29.03
CA GLN A 138 -36.38 11.86 28.89
C GLN A 138 -36.92 10.93 29.96
N THR A 139 -36.09 10.20 30.71
CA THR A 139 -36.57 9.28 31.75
C THR A 139 -36.95 9.98 33.05
N ASN A 140 -36.38 11.16 33.34
CA ASN A 140 -36.79 11.97 34.50
C ASN A 140 -38.01 12.87 34.21
N ALA A 141 -38.21 13.33 32.97
CA ALA A 141 -39.41 14.09 32.58
C ALA A 141 -40.60 13.19 32.20
N SER A 142 -40.38 11.97 31.69
CA SER A 142 -41.47 11.06 31.30
C SER A 142 -41.96 10.15 32.42
N ARG A 143 -41.26 10.06 33.57
CA ARG A 143 -41.78 9.33 34.74
C ARG A 143 -42.97 10.04 35.41
N GLU A 144 -43.22 11.31 35.10
CA GLU A 144 -44.44 12.03 35.50
C GLU A 144 -45.55 12.06 34.44
N ALA A 145 -45.25 11.75 33.17
CA ALA A 145 -46.23 11.85 32.07
C ALA A 145 -46.70 10.49 31.48
N PHE A 146 -46.07 9.37 31.84
CA PHE A 146 -46.37 8.06 31.23
C PHE A 146 -47.52 7.32 31.93
N THR A 147 -48.70 7.93 31.96
CA THR A 147 -49.97 7.20 31.96
C THR A 147 -50.75 7.58 30.72
N ARG A 148 -50.90 6.62 29.79
CA ARG A 148 -51.71 6.64 28.55
C ARG A 148 -51.00 7.18 27.28
N SER A 149 -50.44 6.28 26.48
CA SER A 149 -50.81 6.16 25.05
C SER A 149 -50.10 4.96 24.39
N PRO A 150 -50.82 4.06 23.66
CA PRO A 150 -50.22 2.96 22.94
C PRO A 150 -49.94 3.35 21.47
N GLN A 151 -48.71 3.75 21.15
CA GLN A 151 -48.35 4.06 19.75
C GLN A 151 -46.90 3.71 19.35
N VAL A 152 -46.34 2.67 19.97
CA VAL A 152 -44.98 2.16 19.68
C VAL A 152 -44.87 1.19 18.47
N PRO A 153 -45.93 0.56 17.90
CA PRO A 153 -45.72 -0.38 16.78
C PRO A 153 -45.31 0.24 15.43
N ALA A 154 -45.54 1.54 15.20
CA ALA A 154 -45.42 2.12 13.86
C ALA A 154 -43.97 2.42 13.43
N MET A 155 -43.09 2.80 14.36
CA MET A 155 -41.70 3.13 14.02
C MET A 155 -40.85 1.90 13.66
N ASN A 156 -41.12 0.75 14.27
CA ASN A 156 -40.42 -0.50 13.96
C ASN A 156 -40.81 -1.06 12.59
N ALA A 157 -42.03 -0.77 12.10
CA ALA A 157 -42.46 -1.20 10.78
C ALA A 157 -41.76 -0.42 9.65
N ILE A 158 -41.50 0.87 9.84
CA ILE A 158 -40.86 1.74 8.83
C ILE A 158 -39.37 1.35 8.63
N ALA A 159 -38.64 1.04 9.70
CA ALA A 159 -37.25 0.58 9.60
C ALA A 159 -37.14 -0.76 8.83
N THR A 160 -38.08 -1.67 9.06
CA THR A 160 -38.11 -2.98 8.38
C THR A 160 -38.50 -2.87 6.90
N GLN A 161 -39.29 -1.86 6.52
CA GLN A 161 -39.77 -1.66 5.15
C GLN A 161 -38.74 -1.00 4.22
N TYR A 162 -37.80 -0.22 4.76
CA TYR A 162 -36.67 0.33 3.99
C TYR A 162 -35.58 -0.71 3.75
N LEU A 163 -35.39 -1.67 4.66
CA LEU A 163 -34.39 -2.74 4.55
C LEU A 163 -34.72 -3.80 3.49
N SER A 164 -36.00 -3.95 3.10
CA SER A 164 -36.42 -4.93 2.09
C SER A 164 -36.41 -4.39 0.66
N ARG A 165 -36.29 -3.06 0.45
CA ARG A 165 -36.38 -2.44 -0.88
C ARG A 165 -35.05 -2.32 -1.63
N PHE A 166 -33.92 -2.48 -0.94
CA PHE A 166 -32.62 -2.60 -1.58
C PHE A 166 -32.32 -4.08 -1.86
N VAL A 167 -32.89 -4.56 -2.97
CA VAL A 167 -32.51 -5.84 -3.58
C VAL A 167 -31.05 -5.74 -4.01
N TRP A 168 -30.18 -6.40 -3.27
CA TRP A 168 -28.76 -6.52 -3.55
C TRP A 168 -28.58 -7.23 -4.89
N GLY A 169 -27.95 -6.53 -5.83
CA GLY A 169 -27.56 -7.09 -7.13
C GLY A 169 -26.68 -8.31 -6.93
N ARG A 170 -27.17 -9.46 -7.43
CA ARG A 170 -26.39 -10.68 -7.66
C ARG A 170 -25.12 -10.31 -8.43
N SER A 171 -23.97 -10.61 -7.84
CA SER A 171 -22.75 -10.82 -8.60
C SER A 171 -22.74 -12.29 -8.99
N ASP A 172 -22.99 -12.60 -10.26
CA ASP A 172 -22.94 -13.96 -10.77
C ASP A 172 -21.50 -14.50 -10.66
N HIS A 173 -21.35 -15.54 -9.86
CA HIS A 173 -20.14 -16.35 -9.80
C HIS A 173 -20.08 -17.24 -11.03
N VAL A 174 -19.07 -17.04 -11.88
CA VAL A 174 -18.55 -18.09 -12.74
C VAL A 174 -17.64 -18.99 -11.88
N ALA A 175 -18.10 -20.20 -11.63
CA ALA A 175 -17.33 -21.26 -10.97
C ALA A 175 -16.79 -22.24 -12.02
N HIS A 176 -15.49 -22.55 -11.93
CA HIS A 176 -14.87 -23.88 -12.11
C HIS A 176 -13.40 -23.76 -11.63
N ALA A 177 -13.03 -24.33 -10.47
CA ALA A 177 -12.50 -25.71 -10.25
C ALA A 177 -11.11 -25.89 -10.90
N ASN A 178 -9.98 -26.21 -10.24
CA ASN A 178 -9.69 -27.04 -9.06
C ASN A 178 -8.29 -26.67 -8.48
N SER A 179 -8.06 -26.82 -7.17
CA SER A 179 -6.83 -27.46 -6.64
C SER A 179 -6.89 -27.65 -5.12
N THR A 180 -6.52 -28.85 -4.70
CA THR A 180 -6.56 -29.42 -3.36
C THR A 180 -5.23 -29.20 -2.63
N ARG A 181 -5.19 -28.57 -1.44
CA ARG A 181 -4.34 -28.99 -0.30
C ARG A 181 -4.42 -28.05 0.93
N THR A 182 -4.91 -28.63 2.03
CA THR A 182 -4.44 -28.57 3.43
C THR A 182 -3.86 -27.25 4.00
N GLY A 183 -4.56 -26.72 5.02
CA GLY A 183 -4.33 -25.42 5.71
C GLY A 183 -3.06 -25.24 6.55
N PRO A 184 -3.02 -24.19 7.41
CA PRO A 184 -3.82 -24.21 8.63
C PRO A 184 -4.69 -22.96 8.90
N ILE A 185 -5.86 -23.24 9.49
CA ILE A 185 -6.74 -22.42 10.34
C ILE A 185 -6.77 -20.91 10.00
N ARG A 186 -7.59 -20.58 9.01
CA ARG A 186 -8.16 -19.25 8.81
C ARG A 186 -9.47 -19.19 9.61
N ALA A 187 -9.62 -18.19 10.48
CA ALA A 187 -10.92 -17.90 11.08
C ALA A 187 -11.90 -17.58 9.94
N GLU A 188 -12.85 -18.49 9.71
CA GLU A 188 -13.97 -18.26 8.82
C GLU A 188 -14.87 -17.18 9.43
N THR A 189 -14.69 -15.93 9.02
CA THR A 189 -15.75 -14.93 9.09
C THR A 189 -16.66 -15.11 7.88
N THR A 190 -17.37 -16.24 7.83
CA THR A 190 -18.54 -16.45 6.97
C THR A 190 -19.74 -15.72 7.56
N ASN A 191 -19.65 -14.39 7.67
CA ASN A 191 -20.80 -13.55 8.01
C ASN A 191 -21.43 -13.00 6.72
N ALA A 192 -22.01 -13.90 5.93
CA ALA A 192 -23.00 -13.57 4.89
C ALA A 192 -24.44 -13.58 5.45
N SER A 193 -24.58 -13.41 6.77
CA SER A 193 -25.86 -13.07 7.40
C SER A 193 -25.93 -11.55 7.43
N GLY A 194 -26.79 -10.96 6.58
CA GLY A 194 -27.04 -9.52 6.44
C GLY A 194 -27.70 -8.87 7.66
N LYS A 195 -27.23 -9.21 8.86
CA LYS A 195 -27.57 -8.49 10.07
C LYS A 195 -26.76 -7.19 10.05
N PRO A 196 -27.38 -6.01 10.25
CA PRO A 196 -26.63 -4.77 10.39
C PRO A 196 -25.53 -4.98 11.44
N PRO A 197 -24.31 -4.46 11.23
CA PRO A 197 -23.25 -4.57 12.22
C PRO A 197 -23.82 -4.12 13.56
N GLY A 198 -23.88 -5.02 14.54
CA GLY A 198 -24.41 -4.67 15.86
C GLY A 198 -23.67 -3.44 16.39
N GLY A 199 -24.28 -2.66 17.28
CA GLY A 199 -23.73 -1.37 17.74
C GLY A 199 -22.23 -1.42 18.14
N ALA A 200 -21.76 -2.56 18.65
CA ALA A 200 -20.35 -2.82 18.95
C ALA A 200 -19.40 -2.72 17.73
N GLY A 201 -19.83 -3.13 16.54
CA GLY A 201 -19.04 -3.09 15.31
C GLY A 201 -18.81 -1.67 14.77
N ILE A 202 -19.76 -0.76 15.01
CA ILE A 202 -19.72 0.65 14.60
C ILE A 202 -18.85 1.46 15.58
N GLN A 203 -18.92 1.15 16.88
CA GLN A 203 -18.05 1.76 17.90
C GLN A 203 -16.55 1.46 17.68
N ALA A 204 -16.20 0.46 16.86
CA ALA A 204 -14.82 0.14 16.50
C ALA A 204 -14.25 1.00 15.34
N MET A 205 -15.05 1.82 14.66
CA MET A 205 -14.58 2.65 13.53
C MET A 205 -13.42 3.60 13.86
N PRO A 206 -13.37 4.28 15.03
CA PRO A 206 -12.22 5.11 15.39
C PRO A 206 -10.90 4.33 15.41
N ALA A 207 -10.92 3.10 15.94
CA ALA A 207 -9.73 2.25 16.00
C ALA A 207 -9.28 1.77 14.61
N VAL A 208 -10.24 1.50 13.72
CA VAL A 208 -9.96 1.15 12.31
C VAL A 208 -9.25 2.30 11.60
N LEU A 209 -9.70 3.54 11.82
CA LEU A 209 -9.14 4.72 11.16
C LEU A 209 -7.73 5.06 11.68
N GLN A 210 -7.49 4.87 12.98
CA GLN A 210 -6.14 4.91 13.55
C GLN A 210 -5.22 3.82 12.96
N LEU A 211 -5.74 2.63 12.71
CA LEU A 211 -4.98 1.56 12.07
C LEU A 211 -4.63 1.90 10.61
N ILE A 212 -5.56 2.51 9.87
CA ILE A 212 -5.33 3.01 8.50
C ILE A 212 -4.20 4.04 8.50
N ASP A 213 -4.28 5.02 9.39
CA ASP A 213 -3.30 6.09 9.56
C ASP A 213 -1.88 5.55 9.80
N LYS A 214 -1.75 4.63 10.77
CA LYS A 214 -0.49 3.97 11.09
C LYS A 214 0.07 3.13 9.92
N ASN A 215 -0.81 2.46 9.18
CA ASN A 215 -0.42 1.65 8.03
C ASN A 215 0.08 2.52 6.87
N LEU A 216 -0.58 3.65 6.59
CA LEU A 216 -0.12 4.62 5.58
C LEU A 216 1.26 5.20 5.94
N GLU A 217 1.46 5.58 7.20
CA GLU A 217 2.77 6.06 7.69
C GLU A 217 3.86 4.99 7.57
N THR A 218 3.52 3.75 7.92
CA THR A 218 4.44 2.61 7.79
C THR A 218 4.82 2.37 6.33
N GLN A 219 3.85 2.42 5.42
CA GLN A 219 4.09 2.25 3.98
C GLN A 219 4.91 3.38 3.39
N SER A 220 4.62 4.65 3.68
CA SER A 220 5.43 5.80 3.23
C SER A 220 6.88 5.67 3.68
N ARG A 221 7.12 5.32 4.95
CA ARG A 221 8.48 5.11 5.46
C ARG A 221 9.19 3.96 4.76
N LEU A 222 8.52 2.81 4.62
CA LEU A 222 9.12 1.62 4.02
C LEU A 222 9.32 1.77 2.51
N SER A 223 8.44 2.46 1.78
CA SER A 223 8.60 2.71 0.34
C SER A 223 9.77 3.63 0.07
N ARG A 224 9.97 4.67 0.87
CA ARG A 224 11.16 5.53 0.80
C ARG A 224 12.45 4.72 0.97
N VAL A 225 12.54 3.90 2.01
CA VAL A 225 13.73 3.09 2.26
C VAL A 225 13.93 2.02 1.18
N ALA A 226 12.87 1.36 0.73
CA ALA A 226 12.97 0.24 -0.20
C ALA A 226 13.19 0.68 -1.66
N LEU A 227 12.60 1.81 -2.07
CA LEU A 227 12.63 2.27 -3.46
C LEU A 227 13.57 3.46 -3.64
N VAL A 228 13.41 4.53 -2.87
CA VAL A 228 14.18 5.78 -3.03
C VAL A 228 15.64 5.56 -2.63
N ASP A 229 15.90 5.13 -1.40
CA ASP A 229 17.28 4.98 -0.90
C ASP A 229 18.08 3.97 -1.73
N ILE A 230 17.41 2.93 -2.23
CA ILE A 230 18.04 1.88 -3.03
C ILE A 230 18.33 2.34 -4.45
N LYS A 231 17.41 3.09 -5.07
CA LYS A 231 17.66 3.80 -6.34
C LYS A 231 18.89 4.68 -6.23
N ASP A 232 18.96 5.48 -5.18
CA ASP A 232 20.05 6.44 -4.97
C ASP A 232 21.39 5.73 -4.74
N LYS A 233 21.38 4.60 -3.99
CA LYS A 233 22.58 3.76 -3.83
C LYS A 233 23.04 3.17 -5.16
N LEU A 234 22.13 2.67 -5.99
CA LEU A 234 22.48 2.10 -7.30
C LEU A 234 23.05 3.18 -8.23
N ALA A 235 22.37 4.33 -8.32
CA ALA A 235 22.84 5.47 -9.11
C ALA A 235 24.22 5.97 -8.65
N HIS A 236 24.45 6.05 -7.34
CA HIS A 236 25.76 6.42 -6.79
C HIS A 236 26.87 5.43 -7.18
N GLU A 237 26.58 4.12 -7.12
CA GLU A 237 27.53 3.08 -7.51
C GLU A 237 27.85 3.16 -9.01
N ILE A 238 26.84 3.32 -9.86
CA ILE A 238 26.99 3.50 -11.32
C ILE A 238 27.85 4.73 -11.63
N ARG A 239 27.53 5.90 -11.06
CA ARG A 239 28.29 7.14 -11.30
C ARG A 239 29.74 7.03 -10.82
N THR A 240 29.96 6.41 -9.67
CA THR A 240 31.31 6.18 -9.14
C THR A 240 32.10 5.30 -10.12
N TYR A 241 31.46 4.28 -10.69
CA TYR A 241 32.12 3.39 -11.62
C TYR A 241 32.37 4.04 -12.98
N LEU A 242 31.39 4.73 -13.55
CA LEU A 242 31.52 5.55 -14.76
C LEU A 242 32.67 6.55 -14.65
N THR A 243 32.80 7.21 -13.50
CA THR A 243 33.91 8.15 -13.25
C THR A 243 35.26 7.45 -13.34
N ALA A 244 35.40 6.25 -12.74
CA ALA A 244 36.64 5.49 -12.80
C ALA A 244 36.96 5.00 -14.22
N LEU A 245 35.95 4.54 -14.97
CA LEU A 245 36.08 4.11 -16.37
C LEU A 245 36.54 5.28 -17.26
N ARG A 246 35.85 6.41 -17.20
CA ARG A 246 36.19 7.61 -17.99
C ARG A 246 37.59 8.13 -17.66
N ASN A 247 37.96 8.16 -16.38
CA ASN A 247 39.30 8.58 -15.96
C ASN A 247 40.38 7.64 -16.51
N SER A 248 40.18 6.33 -16.41
CA SER A 248 41.10 5.33 -16.98
C SER A 248 41.20 5.41 -18.50
N ARG A 249 40.08 5.72 -19.19
CA ARG A 249 40.04 5.90 -20.65
C ARG A 249 40.81 7.15 -21.08
N SER A 250 40.63 8.26 -20.37
CA SER A 250 41.29 9.54 -20.69
C SER A 250 42.78 9.57 -20.33
N ASN A 251 43.19 8.84 -19.28
CA ASN A 251 44.56 8.82 -18.78
C ASN A 251 44.90 7.45 -18.21
N ALA A 252 45.88 6.77 -18.79
CA ALA A 252 46.32 5.42 -18.39
C ALA A 252 47.36 5.42 -17.24
N SER A 253 47.37 6.44 -16.38
CA SER A 253 48.28 6.51 -15.23
C SER A 253 48.10 5.32 -14.25
N PRO A 254 49.13 4.98 -13.46
CA PRO A 254 49.00 3.95 -12.42
C PRO A 254 47.88 4.24 -11.40
N GLU A 255 47.63 5.51 -11.09
CA GLU A 255 46.58 5.93 -10.16
C GLU A 255 45.18 5.68 -10.70
N THR A 256 44.93 6.05 -11.96
CA THR A 256 43.64 5.82 -12.63
C THR A 256 43.36 4.34 -12.87
N GLN A 257 44.38 3.55 -13.19
CA GLN A 257 44.27 2.09 -13.28
C GLN A 257 43.95 1.46 -11.92
N LEU A 258 44.59 1.92 -10.84
CA LEU A 258 44.30 1.45 -9.48
C LEU A 258 42.87 1.84 -9.06
N ALA A 259 42.42 3.05 -9.38
CA ALA A 259 41.07 3.51 -9.12
C ALA A 259 40.03 2.65 -9.86
N LEU A 260 40.26 2.35 -11.14
CA LEU A 260 39.41 1.45 -11.93
C LEU A 260 39.37 0.05 -11.30
N ARG A 261 40.52 -0.54 -10.97
CA ARG A 261 40.58 -1.86 -10.32
C ARG A 261 39.81 -1.90 -9.00
N ASN A 262 39.91 -0.84 -8.19
CA ASN A 262 39.16 -0.71 -6.94
C ASN A 262 37.66 -0.54 -7.17
N ALA A 263 37.25 0.20 -8.21
CA ALA A 263 35.85 0.33 -8.60
C ALA A 263 35.30 -1.02 -9.10
N THR A 264 35.98 -1.68 -10.04
CA THR A 264 35.67 -3.04 -10.52
C THR A 264 35.50 -4.00 -9.35
N ARG A 265 36.46 -4.07 -8.42
CA ARG A 265 36.36 -4.95 -7.25
C ARG A 265 35.12 -4.67 -6.40
N ARG A 266 34.75 -3.41 -6.20
CA ARG A 266 33.53 -3.03 -5.46
C ARG A 266 32.28 -3.50 -6.18
N VAL A 267 32.19 -3.24 -7.49
CA VAL A 267 31.07 -3.65 -8.35
C VAL A 267 30.91 -5.18 -8.38
N THR A 268 31.99 -5.93 -8.57
CA THR A 268 31.95 -7.40 -8.51
C THR A 268 31.56 -7.93 -7.13
N SER A 269 31.93 -7.22 -6.06
CA SER A 269 31.54 -7.62 -4.69
C SER A 269 30.08 -7.31 -4.35
N SER A 270 29.47 -6.32 -5.00
CA SER A 270 28.08 -5.89 -4.77
C SER A 270 27.08 -6.64 -5.65
N THR A 271 27.50 -7.28 -6.75
CA THR A 271 26.65 -7.99 -7.73
C THR A 271 25.62 -8.91 -7.09
N GLY A 272 26.08 -9.77 -6.17
CA GLY A 272 25.19 -10.72 -5.48
C GLY A 272 24.11 -10.00 -4.69
N SER A 273 24.46 -8.89 -4.04
CA SER A 273 23.50 -8.08 -3.27
C SER A 273 22.49 -7.37 -4.18
N TRP A 274 22.90 -6.90 -5.36
CA TRP A 274 21.98 -6.27 -6.32
C TRP A 274 20.99 -7.27 -6.90
N ARG A 275 21.46 -8.48 -7.22
CA ARG A 275 20.60 -9.58 -7.66
C ARG A 275 19.58 -9.98 -6.59
N GLU A 276 20.01 -10.11 -5.33
CA GLU A 276 19.11 -10.39 -4.21
C GLU A 276 18.05 -9.29 -4.04
N ARG A 277 18.44 -8.02 -4.14
CA ARG A 277 17.51 -6.88 -4.08
C ARG A 277 16.50 -6.88 -5.22
N ALA A 278 16.94 -7.14 -6.45
CA ALA A 278 16.06 -7.23 -7.61
C ALA A 278 15.03 -8.36 -7.47
N ASN A 279 15.47 -9.51 -6.97
CA ASN A 279 14.58 -10.65 -6.66
C ASN A 279 13.58 -10.29 -5.56
N ALA A 280 14.01 -9.64 -4.48
CA ALA A 280 13.10 -9.23 -3.41
C ALA A 280 12.02 -8.24 -3.90
N LEU A 281 12.37 -7.29 -4.77
CA LEU A 281 11.40 -6.35 -5.36
C LEU A 281 10.39 -7.05 -6.28
N THR A 282 10.85 -7.99 -7.12
CA THR A 282 9.98 -8.69 -8.08
C THR A 282 9.13 -9.77 -7.43
N GLU A 283 9.67 -10.54 -6.49
CA GLU A 283 8.96 -11.64 -5.83
C GLU A 283 8.21 -11.20 -4.58
N GLY A 284 8.80 -10.31 -3.78
CA GLY A 284 8.26 -9.88 -2.49
C GLY A 284 7.26 -8.73 -2.56
N TYR A 285 7.32 -7.90 -3.60
CA TYR A 285 6.41 -6.76 -3.76
C TYR A 285 5.46 -6.92 -4.95
N ALA A 286 5.99 -7.13 -6.17
CA ALA A 286 5.18 -7.13 -7.39
C ALA A 286 4.31 -8.40 -7.59
N LYS A 287 4.63 -9.51 -6.93
CA LYS A 287 3.92 -10.80 -7.09
C LYS A 287 2.98 -11.16 -5.94
N VAL A 288 2.78 -10.28 -4.96
CA VAL A 288 1.88 -10.62 -3.84
C VAL A 288 0.45 -10.70 -4.38
N PRO A 289 -0.26 -11.84 -4.13
CA PRO A 289 -1.52 -12.11 -4.80
C PRO A 289 -2.54 -10.99 -4.56
N LYS A 290 -3.09 -10.50 -5.67
CA LYS A 290 -4.12 -9.45 -5.74
C LYS A 290 -5.44 -9.91 -5.16
#